data_AF-A0A2H1VTK0-F1
#
_entry.id   AF-A0A2H1VTK0-F1
#
_cell.length_a   1.000
_cell.length_b   1.000
_cell.length_c   1.000
_cell.angle_alpha   90.00
_cell.angle_beta   90.00
_cell.angle_gamma   90.00
#
_symmetry.space_group_name_H-M   'P 1'
#
loop_
_entity.id
_entity.type
_entity.pdbx_description
1 polymer ?
#
loop_
_entity_poly.entity_id
_entity_poly.type
_entity_poly.pdbx_seq_one_letter_code
_entity_poly.pdbx_strand_id
1 'polypeptide(L)'
;MLKSRASYVMSRRGKCLIYIGGYTFCKQHVSGPKARWVCSTHNHKRCRATVHTIDNEIVKVNNCHVLSTRLQDMETNCCGWASIVIV
;
A
#
# COMPACT_ATOMS: atom_id res chain seq x y z
N MET A 1 -11.40 13.25 -11.06
CA MET A 1 -11.02 11.85 -10.76
C MET A 1 -9.53 11.79 -10.44
N LEU A 2 -9.16 11.82 -9.15
CA LEU A 2 -7.77 11.67 -8.74
C LEU A 2 -7.45 10.18 -8.71
N LYS A 3 -6.89 9.64 -9.81
CA LYS A 3 -6.23 8.33 -9.76
C LYS A 3 -5.04 8.48 -8.81
N SER A 4 -5.06 7.74 -7.71
CA SER A 4 -3.94 7.64 -6.77
C SER A 4 -2.66 7.36 -7.57
N ARG A 5 -1.73 8.33 -7.63
CA ARG A 5 -0.48 8.19 -8.38
C ARG A 5 0.38 7.13 -7.69
N ALA A 6 0.34 5.91 -8.21
CA ALA A 6 1.24 4.85 -7.81
C ALA A 6 2.53 4.94 -8.63
N SER A 7 3.68 4.88 -7.98
CA SER A 7 4.98 4.85 -8.65
C SER A 7 5.86 3.72 -8.11
N TYR A 8 6.70 3.16 -8.97
CA TYR A 8 7.72 2.21 -8.55
C TYR A 8 8.96 2.98 -8.11
N VAL A 9 9.46 2.68 -6.92
CA VAL A 9 10.66 3.30 -6.34
C VAL A 9 11.64 2.23 -5.90
N MET A 10 12.93 2.51 -6.02
CA MET A 10 13.97 1.57 -5.58
C MET A 10 14.39 1.90 -4.15
N SER A 11 14.45 0.88 -3.30
CA SER A 11 15.08 1.01 -1.99
C SER A 11 16.60 1.19 -2.13
N ARG A 12 17.23 1.77 -1.11
CA ARG A 12 18.71 1.87 -1.02
C ARG A 12 19.45 0.54 -1.16
N ARG A 13 18.76 -0.59 -0.91
CA ARG A 13 19.30 -1.95 -1.01
C ARG A 13 18.94 -2.64 -2.33
N GLY A 14 18.43 -1.91 -3.33
CA GLY A 14 18.10 -2.44 -4.65
C GLY A 14 16.76 -3.19 -4.75
N LYS A 15 15.97 -3.25 -3.67
CA LYS A 15 14.62 -3.84 -3.73
C LYS A 15 13.62 -2.85 -4.33
N CYS A 16 12.80 -3.31 -5.27
CA CYS A 16 11.67 -2.55 -5.80
C CYS A 16 10.56 -2.40 -4.75
N LEU A 17 10.02 -1.18 -4.65
CA LEU A 17 8.93 -0.77 -3.76
C LEU A 17 7.85 -0.07 -4.59
N ILE A 18 6.63 -0.09 -4.09
CA ILE A 18 5.52 0.69 -4.65
C ILE A 18 5.27 1.89 -3.73
N TYR A 19 5.22 3.10 -4.25
CA TYR A 19 4.87 4.32 -3.53
C TYR A 19 3.46 4.76 -3.90
N ILE A 20 2.57 4.81 -2.90
CA ILE A 20 1.17 5.23 -3.05
C ILE A 20 0.80 6.10 -1.85
N GLY A 21 0.26 7.29 -2.10
CA GLY A 21 -0.36 8.13 -1.08
C GLY A 21 0.56 8.47 0.09
N GLY A 22 1.86 8.69 -0.14
CA GLY A 22 2.81 8.99 0.93
C GLY A 22 3.49 7.78 1.57
N TYR A 23 3.02 6.57 1.29
CA TYR A 23 3.51 5.32 1.86
C TYR A 23 4.24 4.47 0.84
N THR A 24 5.23 3.69 1.30
CA THR A 24 5.94 2.72 0.47
C THR A 24 5.56 1.30 0.87
N PHE A 25 5.40 0.44 -0.12
CA PHE A 25 5.04 -0.96 0.02
C PHE A 25 6.18 -1.84 -0.51
N CYS A 26 6.59 -2.82 0.28
CA CYS A 26 7.61 -3.79 -0.10
C CYS A 26 6.96 -5.10 -0.55
N LYS A 27 7.57 -5.76 -1.54
CA LYS A 27 7.13 -7.06 -2.04
C LYS A 27 7.32 -8.12 -0.95
N GLN A 28 6.23 -8.78 -0.56
CA GLN A 28 6.23 -9.81 0.49
C GLN A 28 6.28 -11.21 -0.12
N HIS A 29 5.34 -11.52 -1.01
CA HIS A 29 5.25 -12.83 -1.67
C HIS A 29 4.81 -12.67 -3.12
N VAL A 30 5.29 -13.56 -3.98
CA VAL A 30 4.87 -13.68 -5.37
C VAL A 30 4.33 -15.09 -5.57
N SER A 31 3.18 -15.21 -6.20
CA SER A 31 2.53 -16.46 -6.57
C SER A 31 2.07 -16.36 -8.02
N GLY A 32 2.87 -16.94 -8.91
CA GLY A 32 2.69 -16.79 -10.36
C GLY A 32 2.69 -15.31 -10.78
N PRO A 33 1.66 -14.83 -11.50
CA PRO A 33 1.57 -13.43 -11.94
C PRO A 33 1.20 -12.49 -10.78
N LYS A 34 0.72 -13.02 -9.65
CA LYS A 34 0.21 -12.22 -8.53
C LYS A 34 1.34 -11.91 -7.55
N ALA A 35 1.52 -10.65 -7.18
CA ALA A 35 2.39 -10.26 -6.09
C ALA A 35 1.63 -9.53 -4.99
N ARG A 36 1.94 -9.89 -3.75
CA ARG A 36 1.45 -9.23 -2.54
C ARG A 36 2.54 -8.30 -2.01
N TRP A 37 2.14 -7.07 -1.74
CA TRP A 37 2.98 -6.02 -1.20
C TRP A 37 2.41 -5.53 0.12
N VAL A 38 3.28 -5.27 1.10
CA VAL A 38 2.89 -4.83 2.45
C VAL A 38 3.53 -3.48 2.75
N CYS A 39 2.87 -2.66 3.57
CA CYS A 39 3.41 -1.37 3.97
C CYS A 39 4.78 -1.52 4.62
N SER A 40 5.82 -0.92 4.05
CA SER A 40 7.17 -0.98 4.59
C SER A 40 7.37 -0.04 5.80
N THR A 41 6.62 1.06 5.84
CA THR A 41 6.72 2.09 6.89
C THR A 41 6.20 1.61 8.24
N HIS A 42 5.07 0.92 8.26
CA HIS A 42 4.35 0.55 9.48
C HIS A 42 4.21 -0.97 9.66
N ASN A 43 4.95 -1.79 8.89
CA ASN A 43 4.89 -3.25 9.03
C ASN A 43 5.16 -3.71 10.48
N HIS A 44 6.14 -3.09 11.14
CA HIS A 44 6.52 -3.40 12.52
C HIS A 44 5.40 -3.11 13.53
N LYS A 45 4.42 -2.25 13.17
CA LYS A 45 3.24 -1.93 13.98
C LYS A 45 2.01 -2.74 13.57
N ARG A 46 2.17 -3.87 12.87
CA ARG A 46 1.05 -4.71 12.36
C ARG A 46 0.09 -3.94 11.45
N CYS A 47 0.62 -3.05 10.61
CA CYS A 47 -0.16 -2.33 9.63
C CYS A 47 -0.88 -3.29 8.67
N ARG A 48 -2.16 -3.03 8.41
CA ARG A 48 -3.01 -3.86 7.53
C ARG A 48 -3.02 -3.37 6.07
N ALA A 49 -2.25 -2.33 5.76
CA ALA A 49 -2.18 -1.79 4.42
C ALA A 49 -1.41 -2.74 3.49
N THR A 50 -2.06 -3.10 2.39
CA THR A 50 -1.58 -4.11 1.44
C THR A 50 -1.92 -3.71 0.02
N VAL A 51 -1.02 -4.01 -0.92
CA VAL A 51 -1.25 -3.83 -2.35
C VAL A 51 -1.10 -5.18 -3.04
N HIS A 52 -1.97 -5.45 -4.01
CA HIS A 52 -1.87 -6.61 -4.88
C HIS A 52 -1.63 -6.14 -6.30
N THR A 53 -0.67 -6.77 -6.95
CA THR A 53 -0.40 -6.59 -8.37
C THR A 53 -0.56 -7.90 -9.13
N ILE A 54 -0.96 -7.84 -10.39
CA ILE A 54 -0.98 -8.96 -11.33
C ILE A 54 -0.23 -8.49 -12.57
N ASP A 55 0.81 -9.22 -13.01
CA ASP A 55 1.62 -8.85 -14.18
C ASP A 55 2.12 -7.39 -14.15
N ASN A 56 2.54 -6.96 -12.96
CA ASN A 56 2.98 -5.59 -12.64
C ASN A 56 1.90 -4.50 -12.73
N GLU A 57 0.63 -4.86 -12.93
CA GLU A 57 -0.49 -3.92 -12.80
C GLU A 57 -1.08 -3.97 -11.40
N ILE A 58 -1.43 -2.80 -10.84
CA ILE A 58 -2.03 -2.71 -9.51
C ILE A 58 -3.53 -3.00 -9.61
N VAL A 59 -3.94 -4.15 -9.09
CA VAL A 59 -5.35 -4.59 -9.13
C VAL A 59 -6.11 -4.23 -7.87
N LYS A 60 -5.43 -4.11 -6.73
CA LYS A 60 -6.06 -3.80 -5.44
C LYS A 60 -5.12 -3.06 -4.52
N VAL A 61 -5.61 -1.97 -3.94
CA VAL A 61 -4.90 -1.18 -2.92
C VAL A 61 -5.79 -1.13 -1.68
N ASN A 62 -5.28 -1.64 -0.58
CA ASN A 62 -5.86 -1.44 0.74
C ASN A 62 -4.93 -0.48 1.51
N ASN A 63 -5.30 0.79 1.59
CA ASN A 63 -4.48 1.85 2.20
C ASN A 63 -4.84 2.12 3.67
N CYS A 64 -5.30 1.12 4.41
CA CYS A 64 -5.64 1.27 5.82
C CYS A 64 -4.39 1.15 6.71
N HIS A 65 -3.80 2.28 7.05
CA HIS A 65 -2.66 2.36 7.97
C HIS A 65 -3.12 2.49 9.42
N VAL A 66 -2.34 1.93 10.34
CA VAL A 66 -2.50 2.23 11.77
C VAL A 66 -2.00 3.65 11.99
N LEU A 67 -2.72 4.46 12.79
CA LEU A 67 -2.51 5.89 13.04
C LEU A 67 -1.03 6.29 12.88
N SER A 68 -0.74 6.95 11.75
CA SER A 68 0.56 7.52 11.44
C SER A 68 0.69 8.83 12.22
N THR A 69 1.75 8.97 13.01
CA THR A 69 2.08 10.21 13.73
C THR A 69 2.60 11.33 12.82
N ARG A 70 2.48 11.23 11.49
CA ARG A 70 2.80 12.33 10.58
C ARG A 70 1.61 13.27 10.52
N LEU A 71 1.85 14.55 10.82
CA LEU A 71 0.88 15.64 10.86
C LEU A 71 0.18 15.96 9.50
N GLN A 72 0.28 15.07 8.51
CA GLN A 72 -0.38 15.19 7.20
C GLN A 72 -1.48 14.13 6.98
N ASP A 73 -1.70 13.20 7.92
CA ASP A 73 -2.64 12.07 7.75
C ASP A 73 -4.02 12.28 8.41
N MET A 74 -4.40 13.53 8.70
CA MET A 74 -5.60 13.91 9.49
C MET A 74 -6.96 13.62 8.81
N GLU A 75 -7.01 12.73 7.81
CA GLU A 75 -8.25 12.30 7.13
C GLU A 75 -8.45 10.77 7.05
N THR A 76 -7.48 9.93 7.42
CA THR A 76 -7.64 8.45 7.30
C THR A 76 -7.80 7.74 8.64
N ASN A 77 -8.71 8.23 9.48
CA ASN A 77 -9.24 7.45 10.60
C ASN A 77 -10.25 6.41 10.07
N CYS A 78 -9.77 5.43 9.30
CA CYS A 78 -10.59 4.32 8.79
C CYS A 78 -10.19 3.00 9.46
N CYS A 79 -10.25 2.98 10.79
CA CYS A 79 -10.41 1.76 11.58
C CYS A 79 -11.89 1.65 12.01
N GLY A 80 -12.83 1.61 11.05
CA GLY A 80 -14.26 1.66 11.41
C GLY A 80 -15.23 1.14 10.35
N TRP A 81 -15.25 1.73 9.15
CA TRP A 81 -16.09 1.33 8.01
C TRP A 81 -15.38 1.90 6.75
N ALA A 82 -15.31 1.32 5.57
CA ALA A 82 -16.22 0.47 4.85
C ALA A 82 -15.45 -0.39 3.81
N SER A 83 -15.97 -1.59 3.56
CA SER A 83 -15.77 -2.24 2.26
C SER A 83 -16.51 -1.41 1.21
N ILE A 84 -15.80 -0.78 0.30
CA ILE A 84 -16.38 -0.36 -0.98
C ILE A 84 -15.93 -1.38 -2.02
N VAL A 85 -16.87 -2.23 -2.42
CA VAL A 85 -16.83 -2.96 -3.67
C VAL A 85 -17.29 -1.96 -4.73
N ILE A 86 -16.43 -1.59 -5.67
CA ILE A 86 -16.88 -0.86 -6.86
C ILE A 86 -17.25 -1.91 -7.90
N VAL A 87 -18.56 -2.01 -8.18
CA VAL A 87 -19.09 -2.48 -9.47
C VAL A 87 -19.12 -1.32 -10.45
#